data_AF-A0AAV9RFW9-F1
#
_entry.id   AF-A0AAV9RFW9-F1
#
_cell.length_a   1.000
_cell.length_b   1.000
_cell.length_c   1.000
_cell.angle_alpha   90.00
_cell.angle_beta   90.00
_cell.angle_gamma   90.00
#
_symmetry.space_group_name_H-M   'P 1'
#
loop_
_entity.id
_entity.type
_entity.pdbx_description
1 polymer ?
#
loop_
_entity_poly.entity_id
_entity_poly.type
_entity_poly.pdbx_seq_one_letter_code
_entity_poly.pdbx_strand_id
1 'polypeptide(L)'
;MPSVFGSKCLKDGQAPCTDGEKLMHAEKKSPVDGVVEIFPAGRELSALGEDKCVNDDKSHRKCEENGGNGKNADETAAQIKWIRPDLPSRCTWRPGAPMSESPHSQPPRTEPPIILPSILGHIGYTPLVRLNKIPKEFGLKCEMLAKCEFFNAGGSIKDRIALRMVEDAERDGTLKPGDTIIEPTSGNTGIGLALIAAVKGYRCIIAMPEKMSMEKVDVLKALGAEIVRTPTSAAYDSPESHIRTAWRLNSEIPNSHILDQYRNASNPLAHYDTTAEEILEQCDGKLDMLVAGAGTGGTLTGIARKLKEKCPNVKIIGVDPEGSMLVHSEEHEGAHFEVEGIGYDFIPTVLQRSLVHKWYKSSDKETFNMARKLIREEGLLCGGSSGSAMAAAVKMAQQLEEGQRCVVILPDSVRNYMSKFLCDQWMCEKGFLECPNEIKPWWWNLAVKRLHLSTPLTFAPFLSCQKVIRILREKAFDQAPVVNESGEILGMVTLGSILSSVQEGKVKLSDSVSMVLCKDFIQVYLTDNLGKLSCILKRHNFALLVHDHTKYEADGSVCPRQMVFGVVTAIDLLNFITTHEGQDHPQS
;
A
#
# COMPACT_ATOMS: atom_id res chain seq x y z
N MET A 1 41.29 31.70 15.44
CA MET A 1 41.84 33.05 15.71
C MET A 1 43.02 33.28 14.79
N PRO A 2 43.28 34.52 14.33
CA PRO A 2 42.37 35.66 14.12
C PRO A 2 42.58 36.24 12.69
N SER A 3 41.97 37.29 12.15
CA SER A 3 41.31 38.52 12.65
C SER A 3 40.47 39.10 11.50
N VAL A 4 39.18 39.45 11.62
CA VAL A 4 38.53 40.59 12.31
C VAL A 4 38.56 41.92 11.53
N PHE A 5 37.35 42.48 11.34
CA PHE A 5 36.88 43.90 11.33
C PHE A 5 35.87 44.13 10.18
N GLY A 6 34.68 44.69 10.36
CA GLY A 6 34.06 45.30 11.55
C GLY A 6 32.63 45.74 11.24
N SER A 7 31.84 45.82 12.31
CA SER A 7 30.41 46.14 12.39
C SER A 7 30.06 47.60 12.14
N LYS A 8 28.77 47.89 11.89
CA LYS A 8 28.08 49.06 12.47
C LYS A 8 26.59 48.78 12.69
N CYS A 9 26.18 48.83 13.97
CA CYS A 9 24.81 48.98 14.47
C CYS A 9 24.39 50.47 14.49
N LEU A 10 23.08 50.72 14.56
CA LEU A 10 22.33 51.64 15.45
C LEU A 10 20.81 51.45 15.08
N LYS A 11 19.93 50.92 15.94
CA LYS A 11 19.19 51.53 17.10
C LYS A 11 18.23 52.65 16.65
N ASP A 12 16.96 52.82 17.07
CA ASP A 12 16.07 52.44 18.18
C ASP A 12 14.59 52.49 17.65
N GLY A 13 13.47 52.09 18.28
CA GLY A 13 13.12 51.74 19.66
C GLY A 13 11.63 51.32 19.83
N GLN A 14 11.34 50.80 21.02
CA GLN A 14 10.10 50.32 21.69
C GLN A 14 8.98 51.38 21.86
N ALA A 15 7.70 51.15 22.23
CA ALA A 15 6.79 50.01 22.45
C ALA A 15 5.32 50.56 22.69
N PRO A 16 4.37 49.97 23.47
CA PRO A 16 3.00 49.63 23.05
C PRO A 16 1.86 50.35 23.83
N CYS A 17 0.57 50.14 23.46
CA CYS A 17 -0.59 50.48 24.31
C CYS A 17 -1.82 49.56 24.03
N THR A 18 -2.62 49.39 25.08
CA THR A 18 -3.65 48.38 25.35
C THR A 18 -5.09 48.88 25.23
N ASP A 19 -6.03 47.92 25.34
CA ASP A 19 -7.38 47.96 25.93
C ASP A 19 -8.64 48.19 25.07
N GLY A 20 -9.65 47.34 25.32
CA GLY A 20 -11.05 47.58 24.98
C GLY A 20 -11.96 46.34 24.85
N GLU A 21 -12.44 45.79 25.97
CA GLU A 21 -13.52 44.79 26.06
C GLU A 21 -14.88 45.27 25.53
N LYS A 22 -15.71 44.35 25.02
CA LYS A 22 -17.18 44.34 25.24
C LYS A 22 -17.81 42.96 24.96
N LEU A 23 -18.35 42.35 26.01
CA LEU A 23 -19.33 41.26 25.98
C LEU A 23 -20.73 41.78 25.59
N MET A 24 -21.52 40.98 24.86
CA MET A 24 -22.98 40.85 25.07
C MET A 24 -23.51 39.50 24.57
N HIS A 25 -24.63 39.11 25.19
CA HIS A 25 -25.21 37.78 25.35
C HIS A 25 -25.80 37.08 24.11
N ALA A 26 -25.96 35.77 24.29
CA ALA A 26 -26.47 34.73 23.42
C ALA A 26 -27.96 34.83 23.04
N GLU A 27 -28.30 34.27 21.87
CA GLU A 27 -29.56 33.55 21.63
C GLU A 27 -29.30 32.27 20.82
N LYS A 28 -29.89 31.17 21.30
CA LYS A 28 -29.84 29.82 20.72
C LYS A 28 -30.78 29.69 19.52
N LYS A 29 -30.30 29.15 18.39
CA LYS A 29 -31.09 28.35 17.44
C LYS A 29 -30.25 27.21 16.87
N SER A 30 -30.85 26.02 16.86
CA SER A 30 -30.32 24.74 16.37
C SER A 30 -30.46 24.56 14.85
N PRO A 31 -29.51 23.86 14.19
CA PRO A 31 -29.80 22.96 13.05
C PRO A 31 -29.15 21.56 13.30
N VAL A 32 -29.82 20.41 13.19
CA VAL A 32 -30.30 19.65 12.01
C VAL A 32 -29.24 19.46 10.91
N ASP A 33 -28.52 18.33 11.05
CA ASP A 33 -27.89 17.39 10.11
C ASP A 33 -27.22 17.84 8.79
N GLY A 34 -25.93 17.48 8.69
CA GLY A 34 -25.20 17.22 7.44
C GLY A 34 -23.92 18.04 7.27
N VAL A 35 -22.77 17.55 7.72
CA VAL A 35 -21.46 18.23 7.51
C VAL A 35 -20.58 17.43 6.54
N VAL A 36 -20.42 18.01 5.35
CA VAL A 36 -19.23 17.88 4.48
C VAL A 36 -18.43 19.16 4.73
N GLU A 37 -17.14 19.07 5.09
CA GLU A 37 -16.30 20.27 5.30
C GLU A 37 -15.93 20.92 3.96
N ILE A 38 -16.60 22.04 3.63
CA ILE A 38 -16.25 22.94 2.52
C ILE A 38 -16.32 24.39 3.04
N PHE A 39 -15.23 25.15 2.91
CA PHE A 39 -15.25 26.61 3.08
C PHE A 39 -15.80 27.27 1.81
N PRO A 40 -16.85 28.13 1.85
CA PRO A 40 -17.33 28.77 0.63
C PRO A 40 -16.75 30.18 0.46
N ALA A 41 -16.20 30.43 -0.73
CA ALA A 41 -16.09 31.77 -1.32
C ALA A 41 -17.46 32.14 -1.92
N GLY A 42 -17.95 33.33 -1.61
CA GLY A 42 -19.31 33.76 -1.96
C GLY A 42 -19.52 34.11 -3.43
N ARG A 43 -20.75 33.87 -3.91
CA ARG A 43 -21.49 34.77 -4.81
C ARG A 43 -22.97 34.36 -4.88
N GLU A 44 -23.83 35.33 -4.63
CA GLU A 44 -25.29 35.27 -4.75
C GLU A 44 -25.73 35.06 -6.20
N LEU A 45 -26.83 34.32 -6.40
CA LEU A 45 -27.75 34.50 -7.52
C LEU A 45 -29.15 34.02 -7.12
N SER A 46 -30.13 34.80 -7.57
CA SER A 46 -31.50 34.98 -7.10
C SER A 46 -32.52 33.92 -7.53
N ALA A 47 -33.54 33.77 -6.68
CA ALA A 47 -34.76 32.97 -6.84
C ALA A 47 -35.71 33.42 -7.96
N LEU A 48 -36.44 32.46 -8.54
CA LEU A 48 -37.76 32.50 -9.20
C LEU A 48 -38.15 31.01 -9.43
N GLY A 49 -39.33 30.45 -9.20
CA GLY A 49 -40.64 30.89 -8.71
C GLY A 49 -41.52 29.64 -8.51
N GLU A 50 -42.54 29.76 -7.67
CA GLU A 50 -43.56 28.74 -7.36
C GLU A 50 -44.57 28.59 -8.52
N ASP A 51 -45.16 27.40 -8.70
CA ASP A 51 -46.63 27.29 -8.84
C ASP A 51 -47.19 25.84 -8.77
N LYS A 52 -47.93 25.62 -7.67
CA LYS A 52 -49.27 25.01 -7.46
C LYS A 52 -49.76 23.72 -8.15
N CYS A 53 -50.30 22.89 -7.25
CA CYS A 53 -51.17 21.71 -7.35
C CYS A 53 -52.51 21.91 -8.09
N VAL A 54 -53.09 20.81 -8.62
CA VAL A 54 -54.54 20.52 -8.59
C VAL A 54 -54.77 19.00 -8.48
N ASN A 55 -55.69 18.60 -7.58
CA ASN A 55 -56.26 17.26 -7.34
C ASN A 55 -57.56 17.04 -8.13
N ASP A 56 -57.93 15.76 -8.37
CA ASP A 56 -59.27 15.14 -8.33
C ASP A 56 -59.36 13.97 -9.33
N ASP A 57 -60.10 12.86 -9.17
CA ASP A 57 -60.80 12.19 -8.06
C ASP A 57 -61.17 10.77 -8.56
N LYS A 58 -61.63 9.92 -7.65
CA LYS A 58 -61.83 8.45 -7.67
C LYS A 58 -62.71 7.82 -8.77
N SER A 59 -62.48 6.53 -9.05
CA SER A 59 -63.55 5.50 -9.00
C SER A 59 -63.03 4.06 -8.80
N HIS A 60 -63.74 3.30 -7.96
CA HIS A 60 -63.49 1.90 -7.57
C HIS A 60 -64.06 0.88 -8.57
N ARG A 61 -63.36 -0.26 -8.77
CA ARG A 61 -63.98 -1.60 -8.92
C ARG A 61 -62.98 -2.73 -8.59
N LYS A 62 -63.54 -3.82 -8.04
CA LYS A 62 -62.92 -4.91 -7.27
C LYS A 62 -62.18 -5.98 -8.09
N CYS A 63 -61.15 -6.54 -7.43
CA CYS A 63 -60.71 -7.94 -7.30
C CYS A 63 -60.69 -8.87 -8.53
N GLU A 64 -59.51 -9.41 -8.86
CA GLU A 64 -59.20 -10.86 -8.81
C GLU A 64 -57.69 -11.11 -8.97
N GLU A 65 -57.20 -12.15 -8.30
CA GLU A 65 -55.78 -12.48 -8.09
C GLU A 65 -55.14 -13.23 -9.27
N ASN A 66 -53.81 -13.08 -9.32
CA ASN A 66 -52.80 -13.99 -9.87
C ASN A 66 -52.43 -13.94 -11.36
N GLY A 67 -51.19 -13.48 -11.58
CA GLY A 67 -50.29 -14.05 -12.59
C GLY A 67 -49.84 -13.07 -13.67
N GLY A 68 -48.88 -12.18 -13.36
CA GLY A 68 -48.29 -11.33 -14.39
C GLY A 68 -47.10 -10.49 -13.94
N ASN A 69 -45.90 -11.06 -14.08
CA ASN A 69 -44.71 -10.39 -14.63
C ASN A 69 -44.41 -8.95 -14.14
N GLY A 70 -43.80 -8.83 -12.95
CA GLY A 70 -43.23 -7.58 -12.46
C GLY A 70 -41.80 -7.37 -12.94
N LYS A 71 -41.65 -6.96 -14.20
CA LYS A 71 -40.49 -6.14 -14.60
C LYS A 71 -40.56 -4.80 -13.85
N ASN A 72 -39.38 -4.26 -13.58
CA ASN A 72 -39.09 -2.90 -13.08
C ASN A 72 -38.75 -2.80 -11.59
N ALA A 73 -37.54 -3.25 -11.27
CA ALA A 73 -36.67 -2.60 -10.28
C ALA A 73 -35.23 -2.49 -10.83
N ASP A 74 -35.06 -2.41 -12.16
CA ASP A 74 -33.75 -2.51 -12.83
C ASP A 74 -33.46 -1.31 -13.76
N GLU A 75 -34.05 -0.14 -13.45
CA GLU A 75 -33.84 1.10 -14.20
C GLU A 75 -33.48 2.26 -13.26
N THR A 76 -32.32 2.18 -12.61
CA THR A 76 -31.43 3.34 -12.30
C THR A 76 -30.12 2.84 -11.69
N ALA A 77 -29.26 2.25 -12.50
CA ALA A 77 -27.82 2.19 -12.24
C ALA A 77 -27.14 2.37 -13.59
N ALA A 78 -26.64 3.57 -13.88
CA ALA A 78 -25.75 3.77 -15.01
C ALA A 78 -24.61 2.74 -14.86
N GLN A 79 -24.56 1.74 -15.74
CA GLN A 79 -23.57 0.67 -15.68
C GLN A 79 -22.18 1.31 -15.67
N ILE A 80 -21.50 1.24 -14.52
CA ILE A 80 -20.10 1.68 -14.39
C ILE A 80 -19.32 0.92 -15.47
N LYS A 81 -18.88 1.63 -16.52
CA LYS A 81 -18.13 1.08 -17.65
C LYS A 81 -16.68 0.81 -17.22
N TRP A 82 -16.53 -0.12 -16.27
CA TRP A 82 -15.24 -0.58 -15.78
C TRP A 82 -14.47 -1.31 -16.87
N ILE A 83 -13.21 -0.94 -17.04
CA ILE A 83 -12.29 -1.62 -17.95
C ILE A 83 -11.33 -2.45 -17.12
N ARG A 84 -11.29 -3.76 -17.43
CA ARG A 84 -10.41 -4.71 -16.73
C ARG A 84 -8.92 -4.37 -16.91
N PRO A 85 -8.10 -4.45 -15.85
CA PRO A 85 -6.66 -4.13 -15.92
C PRO A 85 -5.83 -5.23 -16.61
N ASP A 86 -6.41 -6.40 -16.85
CA ASP A 86 -5.75 -7.61 -17.33
C ASP A 86 -6.11 -7.98 -18.78
N LEU A 87 -6.77 -7.08 -19.52
CA LEU A 87 -7.04 -7.34 -20.93
C LEU A 87 -5.74 -7.49 -21.71
N PRO A 88 -5.67 -8.38 -22.72
CA PRO A 88 -4.51 -8.49 -23.59
C PRO A 88 -4.16 -7.14 -24.23
N SER A 89 -2.85 -6.85 -24.33
CA SER A 89 -2.37 -5.65 -24.99
C SER A 89 -2.75 -5.66 -26.47
N ARG A 90 -3.18 -4.49 -26.98
CA ARG A 90 -3.41 -4.25 -28.42
C ARG A 90 -2.20 -3.65 -29.12
N CYS A 91 -1.08 -3.48 -28.41
CA CYS A 91 0.14 -2.91 -28.96
C CYS A 91 0.74 -3.83 -30.03
N THR A 92 1.03 -3.28 -31.21
CA THR A 92 1.60 -3.99 -32.36
C THR A 92 3.12 -3.87 -32.47
N TRP A 93 3.77 -3.34 -31.42
CA TRP A 93 5.22 -3.20 -31.36
C TRP A 93 5.90 -4.56 -31.59
N ARG A 94 6.98 -4.54 -32.38
CA ARG A 94 7.84 -5.69 -32.65
C ARG A 94 9.30 -5.22 -32.76
N PRO A 95 10.28 -6.04 -32.34
CA PRO A 95 11.69 -5.70 -32.51
C PRO A 95 12.01 -5.36 -33.98
N GLY A 96 12.73 -4.26 -34.21
CA GLY A 96 13.15 -3.83 -35.55
C GLY A 96 12.10 -3.05 -36.35
N ALA A 97 10.89 -2.82 -35.82
CA ALA A 97 9.94 -1.91 -36.45
C ALA A 97 10.50 -0.47 -36.48
N PRO A 98 10.35 0.28 -37.60
CA PRO A 98 10.72 1.69 -37.67
C PRO A 98 9.96 2.51 -36.63
N MET A 99 10.64 3.52 -36.05
CA MET A 99 10.02 4.40 -35.06
C MET A 99 8.83 5.19 -35.63
N SER A 100 8.85 5.47 -36.94
CA SER A 100 7.75 6.13 -37.66
C SER A 100 6.45 5.32 -37.68
N GLU A 101 6.49 4.01 -37.41
CA GLU A 101 5.28 3.18 -37.26
C GLU A 101 4.65 3.30 -35.86
N SER A 102 5.36 3.87 -34.87
CA SER A 102 4.84 4.02 -33.52
C SER A 102 3.75 5.10 -33.46
N PRO A 103 2.53 4.79 -32.97
CA PRO A 103 1.48 5.79 -32.80
C PRO A 103 1.64 6.62 -31.52
N HIS A 104 2.67 6.34 -30.71
CA HIS A 104 2.83 6.90 -29.37
C HIS A 104 3.65 8.19 -29.37
N SER A 105 3.35 9.09 -28.42
CA SER A 105 4.15 10.28 -28.18
C SER A 105 5.60 9.89 -27.84
N GLN A 106 6.56 10.65 -28.36
CA GLN A 106 7.97 10.52 -28.00
C GLN A 106 8.54 11.91 -27.71
N PRO A 107 8.28 12.45 -26.51
CA PRO A 107 8.84 13.74 -26.14
C PRO A 107 10.37 13.66 -26.18
N PRO A 108 11.06 14.70 -26.68
CA PRO A 108 12.52 14.70 -26.73
C PRO A 108 13.08 14.65 -25.31
N ARG A 109 14.18 13.89 -25.12
CA ARG A 109 14.95 13.95 -23.89
C ARG A 109 15.71 15.27 -23.86
N THR A 110 15.41 16.11 -22.89
CA THR A 110 16.10 17.38 -22.65
C THR A 110 16.94 17.27 -21.40
N GLU A 111 18.20 17.70 -21.47
CA GLU A 111 19.03 17.83 -20.27
C GLU A 111 18.37 18.79 -19.27
N PRO A 112 18.41 18.47 -17.97
CA PRO A 112 17.81 19.32 -16.96
C PRO A 112 18.55 20.67 -16.92
N PRO A 113 17.82 21.80 -16.88
CA PRO A 113 18.45 23.11 -16.75
C PRO A 113 19.16 23.25 -15.39
N ILE A 114 20.14 24.16 -15.31
CA ILE A 114 20.89 24.44 -14.07
C ILE A 114 19.94 24.79 -12.91
N ILE A 115 18.92 25.61 -13.20
CA ILE A 115 17.86 25.94 -12.25
C ILE A 115 16.59 25.23 -12.74
N LEU A 116 16.14 24.24 -11.95
CA LEU A 116 14.93 23.50 -12.26
C LEU A 116 13.69 24.40 -12.09
N PRO A 117 12.74 24.41 -13.04
CA PRO A 117 11.54 25.24 -12.93
C PRO A 117 10.59 24.76 -11.82
N SER A 118 10.66 23.47 -11.49
CA SER A 118 9.95 22.86 -10.37
C SER A 118 10.64 21.57 -9.97
N ILE A 119 10.20 20.98 -8.86
CA ILE A 119 10.70 19.68 -8.38
C ILE A 119 10.48 18.53 -9.38
N LEU A 120 9.52 18.69 -10.31
CA LEU A 120 9.25 17.68 -11.35
C LEU A 120 10.42 17.52 -12.32
N GLY A 121 11.25 18.55 -12.48
CA GLY A 121 12.50 18.48 -13.25
C GLY A 121 13.57 17.59 -12.60
N HIS A 122 13.36 17.14 -11.34
CA HIS A 122 14.22 16.18 -10.64
C HIS A 122 13.68 14.74 -10.69
N ILE A 123 12.90 14.42 -11.73
CA ILE A 123 12.45 13.07 -12.06
C ILE A 123 13.27 12.61 -13.27
N GLY A 124 13.95 11.48 -13.13
CA GLY A 124 14.87 10.94 -14.13
C GLY A 124 16.33 11.26 -13.85
N TYR A 125 17.21 10.94 -14.82
CA TYR A 125 18.66 11.13 -14.71
C TYR A 125 19.27 10.50 -13.43
N THR A 126 18.72 9.35 -13.02
CA THR A 126 19.10 8.70 -11.77
C THR A 126 20.50 8.08 -11.87
N PRO A 127 21.25 8.01 -10.75
CA PRO A 127 22.60 7.51 -10.79
C PRO A 127 22.66 6.01 -11.07
N LEU A 128 23.71 5.59 -11.81
CA LEU A 128 24.10 4.21 -11.99
C LEU A 128 25.37 3.96 -11.16
N VAL A 129 25.23 3.19 -10.08
CA VAL A 129 26.25 3.05 -9.04
C VAL A 129 26.86 1.65 -9.08
N ARG A 130 28.19 1.56 -9.09
CA ARG A 130 28.90 0.26 -9.02
C ARG A 130 28.77 -0.36 -7.63
N LEU A 131 28.43 -1.66 -7.59
CA LEU A 131 28.42 -2.46 -6.37
C LEU A 131 29.79 -3.09 -6.15
N ASN A 132 30.34 -2.96 -4.94
CA ASN A 132 31.75 -3.26 -4.70
C ASN A 132 32.00 -4.43 -3.75
N LYS A 133 31.10 -4.66 -2.79
CA LYS A 133 31.23 -5.69 -1.75
C LYS A 133 30.37 -6.90 -2.04
N ILE A 134 29.08 -6.69 -2.30
CA ILE A 134 28.11 -7.78 -2.52
C ILE A 134 28.56 -8.69 -3.67
N PRO A 135 28.95 -8.19 -4.87
CA PRO A 135 29.36 -9.10 -5.94
C PRO A 135 30.57 -9.96 -5.58
N LYS A 136 31.52 -9.42 -4.79
CA LYS A 136 32.71 -10.15 -4.32
C LYS A 136 32.36 -11.23 -3.30
N GLU A 137 31.45 -10.94 -2.38
CA GLU A 137 30.95 -11.92 -1.40
C GLU A 137 30.33 -13.14 -2.10
N PHE A 138 29.60 -12.90 -3.19
CA PHE A 138 28.96 -13.96 -3.99
C PHE A 138 29.88 -14.55 -5.08
N GLY A 139 31.17 -14.18 -5.12
CA GLY A 139 32.14 -14.74 -6.08
C GLY A 139 31.89 -14.36 -7.54
N LEU A 140 31.19 -13.25 -7.80
CA LEU A 140 30.83 -12.82 -9.15
C LEU A 140 32.02 -12.17 -9.87
N LYS A 141 32.20 -12.53 -11.13
CA LYS A 141 33.29 -12.02 -12.00
C LYS A 141 32.89 -10.80 -12.83
N CYS A 142 31.61 -10.68 -13.14
CA CYS A 142 31.07 -9.56 -13.93
C CYS A 142 30.99 -8.27 -13.12
N GLU A 143 30.92 -7.12 -13.81
CA GLU A 143 30.59 -5.85 -13.19
C GLU A 143 29.09 -5.81 -12.85
N MET A 144 28.75 -5.49 -11.59
CA MET A 144 27.37 -5.23 -11.20
C MET A 144 27.14 -3.75 -10.89
N LEU A 145 26.07 -3.21 -11.47
CA LEU A 145 25.66 -1.82 -11.32
C LEU A 145 24.22 -1.75 -10.81
N ALA A 146 23.95 -0.80 -9.93
CA ALA A 146 22.63 -0.50 -9.40
C ALA A 146 22.10 0.81 -10.03
N LYS A 147 20.94 0.74 -10.70
CA LYS A 147 20.21 1.93 -11.16
C LYS A 147 19.30 2.41 -10.03
N CYS A 148 19.70 3.50 -9.38
CA CYS A 148 19.13 3.96 -8.11
C CYS A 148 17.93 4.89 -8.32
N GLU A 149 16.76 4.29 -8.58
CA GLU A 149 15.51 5.03 -8.84
C GLU A 149 14.88 5.67 -7.60
N PHE A 150 15.41 5.38 -6.42
CA PHE A 150 15.01 6.00 -5.17
C PHE A 150 15.49 7.46 -4.99
N PHE A 151 16.30 7.97 -5.93
CA PHE A 151 16.72 9.38 -5.98
C PHE A 151 15.76 10.30 -6.73
N ASN A 152 14.73 9.78 -7.40
CA ASN A 152 13.70 10.63 -7.97
C ASN A 152 13.01 11.47 -6.88
N ALA A 153 12.44 12.62 -7.24
CA ALA A 153 11.82 13.59 -6.33
C ALA A 153 10.85 13.00 -5.28
N GLY A 154 9.94 12.11 -5.69
CA GLY A 154 8.99 11.42 -4.82
C GLY A 154 9.58 10.22 -4.08
N GLY A 155 10.81 9.82 -4.43
CA GLY A 155 11.58 8.75 -3.81
C GLY A 155 11.40 7.38 -4.46
N SER A 156 10.89 7.31 -5.70
CA SER A 156 10.72 6.04 -6.39
C SER A 156 10.73 6.12 -7.92
N ILE A 157 10.91 4.98 -8.56
CA ILE A 157 10.79 4.78 -10.01
C ILE A 157 9.42 5.19 -10.57
N LYS A 158 8.37 5.22 -9.74
CA LYS A 158 7.01 5.51 -10.17
C LYS A 158 6.77 6.98 -10.46
N ASP A 159 7.66 7.86 -10.01
CA ASP A 159 7.61 9.29 -10.32
C ASP A 159 7.69 9.52 -11.83
N ARG A 160 8.48 8.69 -12.54
CA ARG A 160 8.60 8.72 -14.00
C ARG A 160 7.27 8.47 -14.70
N ILE A 161 6.56 7.42 -14.29
CA ILE A 161 5.30 7.04 -14.93
C ILE A 161 4.20 8.02 -14.56
N ALA A 162 4.21 8.53 -13.33
CA ALA A 162 3.24 9.51 -12.89
C ALA A 162 3.37 10.80 -13.71
N LEU A 163 4.61 11.28 -13.91
CA LEU A 163 4.88 12.46 -14.73
C LEU A 163 4.44 12.23 -16.18
N ARG A 164 4.85 11.10 -16.77
CA ARG A 164 4.52 10.80 -18.16
C ARG A 164 3.02 10.61 -18.40
N MET A 165 2.30 9.95 -17.50
CA MET A 165 0.84 9.78 -17.61
C MET A 165 0.11 11.13 -17.53
N VAL A 166 0.52 12.01 -16.61
CA VAL A 166 -0.08 13.35 -16.48
C VAL A 166 0.23 14.20 -17.70
N GLU A 167 1.48 14.25 -18.15
CA GLU A 167 1.87 15.06 -19.32
C GLU A 167 1.20 14.61 -20.62
N ASP A 168 1.06 13.29 -20.83
CA ASP A 168 0.33 12.80 -22.00
C ASP A 168 -1.17 13.11 -21.91
N ALA A 169 -1.78 12.99 -20.73
CA ALA A 169 -3.19 13.34 -20.50
C ALA A 169 -3.47 14.86 -20.58
N GLU A 170 -2.48 15.70 -20.25
CA GLU A 170 -2.56 17.15 -20.50
C GLU A 170 -2.47 17.45 -22.00
N ARG A 171 -1.56 16.76 -22.71
CA ARG A 171 -1.30 16.96 -24.13
C ARG A 171 -2.47 16.52 -25.01
N ASP A 172 -3.15 15.44 -24.65
CA ASP A 172 -4.34 14.95 -25.38
C ASP A 172 -5.64 15.69 -24.97
N GLY A 173 -5.56 16.55 -23.95
CA GLY A 173 -6.67 17.38 -23.46
C GLY A 173 -7.68 16.63 -22.58
N THR A 174 -7.37 15.39 -22.18
CA THR A 174 -8.16 14.60 -21.24
C THR A 174 -8.16 15.26 -19.87
N LEU A 175 -6.97 15.64 -19.38
CA LEU A 175 -6.78 16.28 -18.08
C LEU A 175 -6.74 17.80 -18.23
N LYS A 176 -7.61 18.52 -17.52
CA LYS A 176 -7.75 19.99 -17.55
C LYS A 176 -7.37 20.60 -16.19
N PRO A 177 -6.93 21.87 -16.15
CA PRO A 177 -6.58 22.54 -14.89
C PRO A 177 -7.68 22.44 -13.84
N GLY A 178 -7.34 21.96 -12.64
CA GLY A 178 -8.29 21.77 -11.53
C GLY A 178 -9.05 20.44 -11.54
N ASP A 179 -8.85 19.58 -12.55
CA ASP A 179 -9.44 18.23 -12.57
C ASP A 179 -8.94 17.36 -11.41
N THR A 180 -9.64 16.25 -11.18
CA THR A 180 -9.30 15.28 -10.12
C THR A 180 -8.61 14.05 -10.71
N ILE A 181 -7.45 13.67 -10.16
CA ILE A 181 -6.77 12.42 -10.48
C ILE A 181 -7.16 11.37 -9.43
N ILE A 182 -7.62 10.21 -9.89
CA ILE A 182 -7.96 9.07 -9.04
C ILE A 182 -7.10 7.89 -9.47
N GLU A 183 -6.32 7.28 -8.57
CA GLU A 183 -5.46 6.15 -8.96
C GLU A 183 -5.54 4.96 -7.99
N PRO A 184 -5.79 3.73 -8.49
CA PRO A 184 -5.63 2.51 -7.73
C PRO A 184 -4.16 2.09 -7.66
N THR A 185 -3.56 2.08 -6.47
CA THR A 185 -2.10 1.85 -6.36
C THR A 185 -1.65 1.24 -5.03
N SER A 186 -0.51 0.54 -5.09
CA SER A 186 0.26 0.02 -3.95
C SER A 186 1.15 1.07 -3.26
N GLY A 187 1.01 2.34 -3.66
CA GLY A 187 1.49 3.51 -2.92
C GLY A 187 2.44 4.41 -3.71
N ASN A 188 3.51 3.86 -4.30
CA ASN A 188 4.55 4.69 -4.94
C ASN A 188 4.02 5.50 -6.15
N THR A 189 3.17 4.91 -7.00
CA THR A 189 2.50 5.66 -8.08
C THR A 189 1.59 6.74 -7.52
N GLY A 190 0.92 6.46 -6.39
CA GLY A 190 0.12 7.45 -5.69
C GLY A 190 0.95 8.62 -5.17
N ILE A 191 2.13 8.37 -4.60
CA ILE A 191 3.05 9.42 -4.14
C ILE A 191 3.52 10.27 -5.33
N GLY A 192 3.91 9.65 -6.44
CA GLY A 192 4.29 10.37 -7.65
C GLY A 192 3.16 11.26 -8.18
N LEU A 193 1.94 10.72 -8.28
CA LEU A 193 0.78 11.48 -8.75
C LEU A 193 0.37 12.58 -7.77
N ALA A 194 0.40 12.34 -6.46
CA ALA A 194 0.13 13.35 -5.45
C ALA A 194 1.16 14.48 -5.49
N LEU A 195 2.44 14.17 -5.68
CA LEU A 195 3.51 15.17 -5.82
C LEU A 195 3.30 16.03 -7.08
N ILE A 196 2.92 15.42 -8.20
CA ILE A 196 2.62 16.15 -9.45
C ILE A 196 1.35 16.97 -9.31
N ALA A 197 0.31 16.42 -8.68
CA ALA A 197 -0.95 17.10 -8.41
C ALA A 197 -0.74 18.34 -7.53
N ALA A 198 0.09 18.23 -6.49
CA ALA A 198 0.44 19.36 -5.62
C ALA A 198 1.16 20.48 -6.39
N VAL A 199 2.04 20.14 -7.34
CA VAL A 199 2.78 21.12 -8.15
C VAL A 199 1.90 21.76 -9.23
N LYS A 200 1.01 20.98 -9.86
CA LYS A 200 0.21 21.41 -11.01
C LYS A 200 -1.21 21.88 -10.66
N GLY A 201 -1.64 21.73 -9.40
CA GLY A 201 -2.95 22.17 -8.92
C GLY A 201 -4.10 21.22 -9.25
N TYR A 202 -3.85 19.91 -9.27
CA TYR A 202 -4.90 18.89 -9.38
C TYR A 202 -5.36 18.42 -8.00
N ARG A 203 -6.63 18.04 -7.87
CA ARG A 203 -7.09 17.25 -6.73
C ARG A 203 -6.61 15.80 -6.91
N CYS A 204 -6.17 15.14 -5.85
CA CYS A 204 -5.64 13.78 -5.94
C CYS A 204 -6.31 12.85 -4.92
N ILE A 205 -6.82 11.71 -5.40
CA ILE A 205 -7.47 10.68 -4.58
C ILE A 205 -6.79 9.34 -4.84
N ILE A 206 -6.27 8.72 -3.79
CA ILE A 206 -5.54 7.45 -3.88
C ILE A 206 -6.36 6.33 -3.24
N ALA A 207 -6.73 5.33 -4.04
CA ALA A 207 -7.32 4.09 -3.57
C ALA A 207 -6.20 3.06 -3.32
N MET A 208 -6.02 2.62 -2.07
CA MET A 208 -4.95 1.69 -1.70
C MET A 208 -5.39 0.60 -0.71
N PRO A 209 -4.81 -0.62 -0.77
CA PRO A 209 -5.04 -1.64 0.23
C PRO A 209 -4.59 -1.25 1.64
N GLU A 210 -5.20 -1.85 2.66
CA GLU A 210 -4.87 -1.64 4.09
C GLU A 210 -3.44 -2.09 4.44
N LYS A 211 -2.91 -3.16 3.81
CA LYS A 211 -1.54 -3.67 4.10
C LYS A 211 -0.40 -2.70 3.81
N MET A 212 -0.66 -1.64 3.04
CA MET A 212 0.36 -0.67 2.66
C MET A 212 0.78 0.15 3.87
N SER A 213 2.09 0.39 3.99
CA SER A 213 2.71 1.02 5.15
C SER A 213 2.11 2.37 5.54
N MET A 214 2.19 2.71 6.83
CA MET A 214 1.65 3.97 7.32
C MET A 214 2.48 5.16 6.86
N GLU A 215 3.79 4.95 6.67
CA GLU A 215 4.71 5.93 6.13
C GLU A 215 4.26 6.43 4.75
N LYS A 216 3.68 5.56 3.91
CA LYS A 216 3.10 5.98 2.62
C LYS A 216 1.87 6.86 2.80
N VAL A 217 1.01 6.55 3.78
CA VAL A 217 -0.17 7.37 4.08
C VAL A 217 0.23 8.75 4.58
N ASP A 218 1.22 8.83 5.45
CA ASP A 218 1.69 10.11 6.00
C ASP A 218 2.25 11.00 4.89
N VAL A 219 3.05 10.44 3.97
CA VAL A 219 3.55 11.17 2.81
C VAL A 219 2.42 11.66 1.90
N LEU A 220 1.44 10.81 1.60
CA LEU A 220 0.30 11.19 0.74
C LEU A 220 -0.55 12.30 1.36
N LYS A 221 -0.86 12.19 2.66
CA LYS A 221 -1.58 13.25 3.39
C LYS A 221 -0.81 14.56 3.38
N ALA A 222 0.50 14.51 3.59
CA ALA A 222 1.36 15.70 3.55
C ALA A 222 1.41 16.36 2.16
N LEU A 223 1.25 15.56 1.09
CA LEU A 223 1.14 16.05 -0.29
C LEU A 223 -0.28 16.54 -0.64
N GLY A 224 -1.24 16.47 0.28
CA GLY A 224 -2.62 16.91 0.07
C GLY A 224 -3.50 15.90 -0.67
N ALA A 225 -3.09 14.63 -0.78
CA ALA A 225 -3.93 13.60 -1.37
C ALA A 225 -4.97 13.06 -0.39
N GLU A 226 -6.17 12.83 -0.88
CA GLU A 226 -7.21 12.08 -0.18
C GLU A 226 -6.95 10.58 -0.32
N ILE A 227 -7.22 9.80 0.73
CA ILE A 227 -6.88 8.38 0.77
C ILE A 227 -8.11 7.56 1.08
N VAL A 228 -8.39 6.59 0.21
CA VAL A 228 -9.44 5.60 0.39
C VAL A 228 -8.77 4.24 0.60
N ARG A 229 -8.95 3.67 1.78
CA ARG A 229 -8.43 2.34 2.12
C ARG A 229 -9.41 1.26 1.64
N THR A 230 -8.88 0.15 1.14
CA THR A 230 -9.67 -1.03 0.74
C THR A 230 -9.16 -2.31 1.38
N PRO A 231 -10.02 -3.34 1.57
CA PRO A 231 -9.59 -4.63 2.13
C PRO A 231 -8.45 -5.25 1.32
N THR A 232 -7.42 -5.75 2.01
CA THR A 232 -6.26 -6.39 1.35
C THR A 232 -6.62 -7.73 0.72
N SER A 233 -7.59 -8.45 1.28
CA SER A 233 -8.03 -9.77 0.81
C SER A 233 -8.99 -9.72 -0.39
N ALA A 234 -9.43 -8.53 -0.81
CA ALA A 234 -10.31 -8.38 -1.94
C ALA A 234 -9.57 -8.72 -3.25
N ALA A 235 -10.11 -9.68 -4.01
CA ALA A 235 -9.64 -9.97 -5.36
C ALA A 235 -9.71 -8.71 -6.24
N TYR A 236 -8.82 -8.58 -7.24
CA TYR A 236 -8.75 -7.37 -8.05
C TYR A 236 -10.07 -6.99 -8.76
N ASP A 237 -10.93 -7.95 -9.07
CA ASP A 237 -12.23 -7.78 -9.73
C ASP A 237 -13.42 -7.62 -8.77
N SER A 238 -13.21 -7.82 -7.46
CA SER A 238 -14.25 -7.60 -6.45
C SER A 238 -14.60 -6.11 -6.35
N PRO A 239 -15.89 -5.75 -6.14
CA PRO A 239 -16.33 -4.37 -5.96
C PRO A 239 -15.56 -3.58 -4.88
N GLU A 240 -15.07 -4.29 -3.86
CA GLU A 240 -14.32 -3.76 -2.72
C GLU A 240 -12.82 -3.58 -3.02
N SER A 241 -12.34 -4.06 -4.17
CA SER A 241 -10.94 -3.89 -4.56
C SER A 241 -10.59 -2.42 -4.74
N HIS A 242 -9.33 -2.06 -4.49
CA HIS A 242 -8.82 -0.71 -4.75
C HIS A 242 -9.05 -0.28 -6.21
N ILE A 243 -9.00 -1.21 -7.17
CA ILE A 243 -9.29 -0.94 -8.59
C ILE A 243 -10.76 -0.57 -8.78
N ARG A 244 -11.68 -1.44 -8.37
CA ARG A 244 -13.13 -1.21 -8.53
C ARG A 244 -13.61 0.00 -7.72
N THR A 245 -13.01 0.24 -6.55
CA THR A 245 -13.25 1.44 -5.74
C THR A 245 -12.83 2.70 -6.48
N ALA A 246 -11.66 2.74 -7.12
CA ALA A 246 -11.25 3.89 -7.94
C ALA A 246 -12.25 4.14 -9.09
N TRP A 247 -12.68 3.09 -9.79
CA TRP A 247 -13.68 3.19 -10.87
C TRP A 247 -15.05 3.70 -10.39
N ARG A 248 -15.48 3.29 -9.20
CA ARG A 248 -16.70 3.80 -8.57
C ARG A 248 -16.56 5.28 -8.24
N LEU A 249 -15.48 5.69 -7.55
CA LEU A 249 -15.22 7.09 -7.24
C LEU A 249 -15.18 7.96 -8.51
N ASN A 250 -14.57 7.45 -9.59
CA ASN A 250 -14.52 8.16 -10.87
C ASN A 250 -15.88 8.33 -11.55
N SER A 251 -16.86 7.47 -11.24
CA SER A 251 -18.24 7.64 -11.73
C SER A 251 -19.06 8.61 -10.88
N GLU A 252 -18.65 8.82 -9.62
CA GLU A 252 -19.34 9.69 -8.65
C GLU A 252 -18.78 11.12 -8.67
N ILE A 253 -17.51 11.30 -9.05
CA ILE A 253 -16.80 12.58 -9.00
C ILE A 253 -16.76 13.20 -10.41
N PRO A 254 -17.32 14.40 -10.64
CA PRO A 254 -17.23 15.07 -11.93
C PRO A 254 -15.80 15.52 -12.22
N ASN A 255 -15.43 15.57 -13.50
CA ASN A 255 -14.09 15.99 -13.96
C ASN A 255 -12.94 15.21 -13.30
N SER A 256 -13.18 13.92 -13.01
CA SER A 256 -12.15 13.03 -12.51
C SER A 256 -11.67 12.05 -13.58
N HIS A 257 -10.41 11.62 -13.43
CA HIS A 257 -9.76 10.71 -14.36
C HIS A 257 -8.97 9.65 -13.62
N ILE A 258 -9.09 8.41 -14.09
CA ILE A 258 -8.19 7.32 -13.73
C ILE A 258 -7.13 7.22 -14.82
N LEU A 259 -5.87 7.47 -14.48
CA LEU A 259 -4.77 7.40 -15.43
C LEU A 259 -4.39 5.95 -15.74
N ASP A 260 -4.62 5.04 -14.79
CA ASP A 260 -4.58 3.58 -14.95
C ASP A 260 -3.20 3.04 -15.36
N GLN A 261 -2.29 2.97 -14.38
CA GLN A 261 -0.95 2.42 -14.57
C GLN A 261 -0.92 0.97 -15.12
N TYR A 262 -2.01 0.20 -15.05
CA TYR A 262 -2.05 -1.19 -15.52
C TYR A 262 -2.27 -1.30 -17.03
N ARG A 263 -2.89 -0.27 -17.62
CA ARG A 263 -3.28 -0.24 -19.04
C ARG A 263 -2.60 0.86 -19.84
N ASN A 264 -2.23 1.95 -19.19
CA ASN A 264 -1.75 3.16 -19.86
C ASN A 264 -0.36 2.96 -20.48
N ALA A 265 -0.25 3.23 -21.78
CA ALA A 265 1.00 3.11 -22.52
C ALA A 265 2.09 4.05 -21.99
N SER A 266 1.73 5.19 -21.40
CA SER A 266 2.64 6.14 -20.77
C SER A 266 3.51 5.51 -19.67
N ASN A 267 3.04 4.44 -19.01
CA ASN A 267 3.85 3.70 -18.02
C ASN A 267 5.07 3.01 -18.67
N PRO A 268 4.93 2.00 -19.54
CA PRO A 268 6.09 1.41 -20.20
C PRO A 268 6.85 2.41 -21.09
N LEU A 269 6.17 3.40 -21.68
CA LEU A 269 6.84 4.42 -22.50
C LEU A 269 7.77 5.33 -21.69
N ALA A 270 7.41 5.69 -20.45
CA ALA A 270 8.33 6.44 -19.59
C ALA A 270 9.68 5.72 -19.45
N HIS A 271 9.65 4.40 -19.30
CA HIS A 271 10.85 3.59 -19.16
C HIS A 271 11.56 3.31 -20.47
N TYR A 272 10.81 3.13 -21.57
CA TYR A 272 11.35 2.97 -22.91
C TYR A 272 12.08 4.24 -23.38
N ASP A 273 11.46 5.41 -23.19
CA ASP A 273 11.96 6.70 -23.68
C ASP A 273 13.03 7.30 -22.75
N THR A 274 13.02 7.02 -21.44
CA THR A 274 13.97 7.63 -20.49
C THR A 274 14.87 6.61 -19.80
N THR A 275 14.31 5.75 -18.94
CA THR A 275 15.11 4.85 -18.07
C THR A 275 16.07 3.96 -18.88
N ALA A 276 15.61 3.41 -20.00
CA ALA A 276 16.42 2.55 -20.85
C ALA A 276 17.52 3.31 -21.59
N GLU A 277 17.21 4.50 -22.10
CA GLU A 277 18.18 5.36 -22.78
C GLU A 277 19.24 5.87 -21.80
N GLU A 278 18.86 6.24 -20.57
CA GLU A 278 19.81 6.57 -19.51
C GLU A 278 20.75 5.40 -19.20
N ILE A 279 20.23 4.17 -19.09
CA ILE A 279 21.06 2.97 -18.86
C ILE A 279 22.01 2.73 -20.03
N LEU A 280 21.54 2.87 -21.28
CA LEU A 280 22.37 2.71 -22.47
C LEU A 280 23.51 3.74 -22.49
N GLU A 281 23.22 5.01 -22.23
CA GLU A 281 24.23 6.07 -22.14
C GLU A 281 25.23 5.82 -21.02
N GLN A 282 24.74 5.54 -19.82
CA GLN A 282 25.58 5.30 -18.64
C GLN A 282 26.43 4.02 -18.76
N CYS A 283 26.06 3.11 -19.65
CA CYS A 283 26.78 1.87 -19.94
C CYS A 283 27.61 1.92 -21.23
N ASP A 284 27.68 3.05 -21.94
CA ASP A 284 28.28 3.15 -23.28
C ASP A 284 27.75 2.08 -24.26
N GLY A 285 26.47 1.75 -24.16
CA GLY A 285 25.78 0.71 -24.94
C GLY A 285 26.18 -0.74 -24.61
N LYS A 286 27.06 -0.97 -23.62
CA LYS A 286 27.57 -2.30 -23.25
C LYS A 286 26.83 -2.84 -22.03
N LEU A 287 25.94 -3.82 -22.25
CA LEU A 287 25.14 -4.44 -21.20
C LEU A 287 24.80 -5.89 -21.55
N ASP A 288 25.07 -6.82 -20.63
CA ASP A 288 24.84 -8.26 -20.84
C ASP A 288 23.60 -8.77 -20.12
N MET A 289 23.24 -8.15 -18.99
CA MET A 289 22.08 -8.53 -18.19
C MET A 289 21.40 -7.33 -17.55
N LEU A 290 20.07 -7.35 -17.52
CA LEU A 290 19.25 -6.44 -16.74
C LEU A 290 18.30 -7.22 -15.84
N VAL A 291 18.24 -6.86 -14.56
CA VAL A 291 17.40 -7.51 -13.55
C VAL A 291 16.45 -6.49 -12.94
N ALA A 292 15.14 -6.76 -12.96
CA ALA A 292 14.13 -5.90 -12.35
C ALA A 292 12.93 -6.68 -11.82
N GLY A 293 12.37 -6.21 -10.71
CA GLY A 293 11.10 -6.71 -10.16
C GLY A 293 9.89 -6.27 -10.98
N ALA A 294 8.88 -7.15 -11.07
CA ALA A 294 7.64 -6.91 -11.79
C ALA A 294 6.49 -6.61 -10.83
N GLY A 295 5.97 -5.38 -10.90
CA GLY A 295 4.64 -5.02 -10.40
C GLY A 295 3.66 -4.94 -11.56
N THR A 296 3.38 -3.72 -12.03
CA THR A 296 2.63 -3.50 -13.29
C THR A 296 3.31 -4.13 -14.51
N GLY A 297 4.64 -4.32 -14.46
CA GLY A 297 5.44 -4.81 -15.58
C GLY A 297 5.87 -3.74 -16.58
N GLY A 298 5.47 -2.49 -16.38
CA GLY A 298 5.83 -1.37 -17.27
C GLY A 298 7.34 -1.12 -17.33
N THR A 299 8.05 -1.17 -16.19
CA THR A 299 9.52 -1.02 -16.14
C THR A 299 10.24 -2.09 -16.96
N LEU A 300 9.93 -3.38 -16.72
CA LEU A 300 10.51 -4.49 -17.49
C LEU A 300 10.18 -4.36 -18.97
N THR A 301 8.92 -4.08 -19.31
CA THR A 301 8.48 -4.00 -20.72
C THR A 301 9.15 -2.86 -21.45
N GLY A 302 9.13 -1.64 -20.89
CA GLY A 302 9.72 -0.46 -21.51
C GLY A 302 11.22 -0.61 -21.72
N ILE A 303 11.94 -1.03 -20.67
CA ILE A 303 13.39 -1.23 -20.75
C ILE A 303 13.72 -2.35 -21.75
N ALA A 304 13.05 -3.49 -21.66
CA ALA A 304 13.35 -4.63 -22.52
C ALA A 304 13.10 -4.32 -24.00
N ARG A 305 12.03 -3.58 -24.35
CA ARG A 305 11.76 -3.16 -25.73
C ARG A 305 12.92 -2.34 -26.30
N LYS A 306 13.35 -1.30 -25.57
CA LYS A 306 14.45 -0.44 -26.02
C LYS A 306 15.78 -1.20 -26.10
N LEU A 307 16.10 -1.97 -25.06
CA LEU A 307 17.35 -2.73 -25.05
C LEU A 307 17.36 -3.81 -26.12
N LYS A 308 16.24 -4.44 -26.47
CA LYS A 308 16.19 -5.41 -27.58
C LYS A 308 16.43 -4.77 -28.95
N GLU A 309 16.11 -3.48 -29.11
CA GLU A 309 16.40 -2.72 -30.33
C GLU A 309 17.87 -2.28 -30.39
N LYS A 310 18.47 -1.88 -29.27
CA LYS A 310 19.81 -1.26 -29.22
C LYS A 310 20.95 -2.20 -28.79
N CYS A 311 20.63 -3.20 -27.98
CA CYS A 311 21.54 -4.17 -27.39
C CYS A 311 20.88 -5.58 -27.41
N PRO A 312 20.70 -6.19 -28.59
CA PRO A 312 19.80 -7.34 -28.79
C PRO A 312 20.17 -8.58 -27.96
N ASN A 313 21.44 -8.73 -27.61
CA ASN A 313 21.97 -9.87 -26.86
C ASN A 313 21.77 -9.77 -25.34
N VAL A 314 21.24 -8.65 -24.82
CA VAL A 314 21.01 -8.49 -23.39
C VAL A 314 20.04 -9.55 -22.86
N LYS A 315 20.36 -10.13 -21.70
CA LYS A 315 19.48 -11.02 -20.93
C LYS A 315 18.61 -10.19 -19.99
N ILE A 316 17.31 -10.21 -20.22
CA ILE A 316 16.31 -9.56 -19.36
C ILE A 316 15.79 -10.58 -18.35
N ILE A 317 16.00 -10.30 -17.07
CA ILE A 317 15.56 -11.12 -15.94
C ILE A 317 14.43 -10.41 -15.20
N GLY A 318 13.27 -11.07 -15.12
CA GLY A 318 12.13 -10.62 -14.32
C GLY A 318 12.13 -11.26 -12.95
N VAL A 319 11.84 -10.47 -11.91
CA VAL A 319 11.68 -10.97 -10.54
C VAL A 319 10.22 -10.84 -10.12
N ASP A 320 9.65 -11.94 -9.63
CA ASP A 320 8.25 -12.04 -9.22
C ASP A 320 8.20 -12.70 -7.84
N PRO A 321 7.47 -12.17 -6.85
CA PRO A 321 7.43 -12.81 -5.53
C PRO A 321 6.69 -14.16 -5.57
N GLU A 322 7.05 -15.05 -4.65
CA GLU A 322 6.24 -16.22 -4.34
C GLU A 322 4.81 -15.78 -3.94
N GLY A 323 3.77 -16.45 -4.45
CA GLY A 323 2.37 -16.03 -4.28
C GLY A 323 1.79 -15.17 -5.40
N SER A 324 2.61 -14.57 -6.26
CA SER A 324 2.15 -13.78 -7.41
C SER A 324 1.75 -14.64 -8.62
N MET A 325 0.73 -14.20 -9.36
CA MET A 325 0.21 -14.81 -10.59
C MET A 325 0.84 -14.26 -11.89
N LEU A 326 1.80 -13.32 -11.81
CA LEU A 326 2.48 -12.82 -13.03
C LEU A 326 3.20 -13.95 -13.77
N VAL A 327 3.80 -14.87 -13.01
CA VAL A 327 4.39 -16.12 -13.47
C VAL A 327 3.74 -17.27 -12.72
N HIS A 328 3.06 -18.15 -13.45
CA HIS A 328 2.38 -19.30 -12.86
C HIS A 328 3.39 -20.26 -12.21
N SER A 329 3.07 -20.71 -11.00
CA SER A 329 3.82 -21.71 -10.23
C SER A 329 2.83 -22.41 -9.32
N GLU A 330 2.58 -23.70 -9.56
CA GLU A 330 1.66 -24.53 -8.77
C GLU A 330 2.12 -24.66 -7.31
N GLU A 331 3.42 -24.60 -7.05
CA GLU A 331 4.03 -24.78 -5.72
C GLU A 331 3.77 -23.61 -4.74
N HIS A 332 3.38 -22.44 -5.25
CA HIS A 332 3.27 -21.21 -4.45
C HIS A 332 1.92 -20.50 -4.63
N GLU A 333 0.92 -21.20 -5.15
CA GLU A 333 -0.41 -20.64 -5.35
C GLU A 333 -1.07 -20.29 -4.00
N GLY A 334 -1.53 -19.05 -3.85
CA GLY A 334 -2.15 -18.57 -2.60
C GLY A 334 -1.19 -18.14 -1.48
N ALA A 335 0.13 -18.16 -1.69
CA ALA A 335 1.08 -17.67 -0.70
C ALA A 335 0.92 -16.14 -0.49
N HIS A 336 0.85 -15.71 0.77
CA HIS A 336 0.90 -14.28 1.11
C HIS A 336 2.35 -13.80 1.18
N PHE A 337 2.59 -12.57 0.71
CA PHE A 337 3.89 -11.93 0.75
C PHE A 337 3.82 -10.50 1.33
N GLU A 338 4.86 -10.14 2.07
CA GLU A 338 5.07 -8.89 2.79
C GLU A 338 5.76 -7.82 1.93
N VAL A 339 6.56 -8.24 0.94
CA VAL A 339 7.21 -7.32 0.00
C VAL A 339 6.16 -6.47 -0.73
N GLU A 340 6.43 -5.17 -0.84
CA GLU A 340 5.52 -4.22 -1.47
C GLU A 340 6.03 -3.77 -2.84
N GLY A 341 5.09 -3.53 -3.78
CA GLY A 341 5.37 -2.91 -5.08
C GLY A 341 5.69 -3.89 -6.22
N ILE A 342 5.79 -5.18 -5.95
CA ILE A 342 5.95 -6.26 -6.94
C ILE A 342 4.92 -7.38 -6.68
N GLY A 343 4.58 -8.13 -7.73
CA GLY A 343 3.59 -9.20 -7.72
C GLY A 343 2.13 -8.73 -7.78
N TYR A 344 1.28 -9.49 -8.47
CA TYR A 344 -0.17 -9.27 -8.60
C TYR A 344 -0.93 -10.60 -8.76
N ASP A 345 -2.23 -10.58 -8.48
CA ASP A 345 -3.21 -11.66 -8.68
C ASP A 345 -3.80 -11.67 -10.11
N PHE A 346 -3.30 -10.81 -11.00
CA PHE A 346 -3.64 -10.76 -12.43
C PHE A 346 -2.43 -10.31 -13.25
N ILE A 347 -2.51 -10.44 -14.58
CA ILE A 347 -1.45 -10.03 -15.50
C ILE A 347 -1.83 -8.67 -16.12
N PRO A 348 -1.15 -7.56 -15.76
CA PRO A 348 -1.48 -6.24 -16.28
C PRO A 348 -1.32 -6.14 -17.81
N THR A 349 -2.19 -5.36 -18.47
CA THR A 349 -2.13 -5.11 -19.92
C THR A 349 -0.77 -4.59 -20.39
N VAL A 350 -0.07 -3.79 -19.60
CA VAL A 350 1.25 -3.23 -19.94
C VAL A 350 2.42 -4.21 -19.84
N LEU A 351 2.24 -5.39 -19.22
CA LEU A 351 3.30 -6.38 -19.07
C LEU A 351 3.44 -7.27 -20.31
N GLN A 352 4.58 -7.17 -21.01
CA GLN A 352 4.91 -8.07 -22.13
C GLN A 352 5.91 -9.15 -21.71
N ARG A 353 5.39 -10.27 -21.21
CA ARG A 353 6.20 -11.40 -20.67
C ARG A 353 7.15 -12.04 -21.70
N SER A 354 6.81 -11.99 -22.99
CA SER A 354 7.64 -12.57 -24.07
C SER A 354 9.02 -11.92 -24.23
N LEU A 355 9.25 -10.75 -23.62
CA LEU A 355 10.53 -10.06 -23.63
C LEU A 355 11.49 -10.51 -22.52
N VAL A 356 10.96 -11.20 -21.51
CA VAL A 356 11.72 -11.68 -20.35
C VAL A 356 12.34 -13.03 -20.70
N HIS A 357 13.66 -13.15 -20.52
CA HIS A 357 14.40 -14.37 -20.85
C HIS A 357 14.23 -15.43 -19.78
N LYS A 358 14.23 -15.00 -18.52
CA LYS A 358 14.08 -15.87 -17.37
C LYS A 358 13.39 -15.12 -16.24
N TRP A 359 12.49 -15.82 -15.57
CA TRP A 359 11.85 -15.35 -14.36
C TRP A 359 12.50 -15.97 -13.13
N TYR A 360 12.56 -15.21 -12.04
CA TYR A 360 13.05 -15.65 -10.74
C TYR A 360 11.95 -15.42 -9.71
N LYS A 361 11.59 -16.48 -8.98
CA LYS A 361 10.66 -16.39 -7.84
C LYS A 361 11.43 -16.04 -6.58
N SER A 362 11.05 -14.95 -5.92
CA SER A 362 11.71 -14.49 -4.70
C SER A 362 10.85 -14.66 -3.46
N SER A 363 11.46 -15.16 -2.38
CA SER A 363 10.82 -15.19 -1.05
C SER A 363 11.04 -13.87 -0.28
N ASP A 364 10.18 -13.58 0.70
CA ASP A 364 10.33 -12.42 1.57
C ASP A 364 11.62 -12.48 2.40
N LYS A 365 12.01 -13.67 2.88
CA LYS A 365 13.20 -13.85 3.71
C LYS A 365 14.46 -13.41 2.96
N GLU A 366 14.67 -13.87 1.72
CA GLU A 366 15.84 -13.44 0.95
C GLU A 366 15.75 -11.98 0.52
N THR A 367 14.53 -11.51 0.20
CA THR A 367 14.24 -10.13 -0.19
C THR A 367 14.71 -9.15 0.87
N PHE A 368 14.24 -9.29 2.10
CA PHE A 368 14.53 -8.31 3.14
C PHE A 368 15.97 -8.41 3.66
N ASN A 369 16.52 -9.62 3.76
CA ASN A 369 17.93 -9.77 4.13
C ASN A 369 18.86 -9.13 3.09
N MET A 370 18.57 -9.30 1.80
CA MET A 370 19.36 -8.66 0.74
C MET A 370 19.16 -7.13 0.71
N ALA A 371 17.96 -6.61 0.96
CA ALA A 371 17.74 -5.17 1.09
C ALA A 371 18.57 -4.56 2.23
N ARG A 372 18.61 -5.24 3.39
CA ARG A 372 19.44 -4.81 4.52
C ARG A 372 20.94 -4.91 4.23
N LYS A 373 21.34 -5.88 3.41
CA LYS A 373 22.71 -6.04 2.93
C LYS A 373 23.14 -4.89 2.02
N LEU A 374 22.29 -4.49 1.06
CA LEU A 374 22.49 -3.30 0.23
C LEU A 374 22.72 -2.04 1.07
N ILE A 375 21.92 -1.86 2.13
CA ILE A 375 22.09 -0.75 3.06
C ILE A 375 23.43 -0.86 3.80
N ARG A 376 23.69 -2.01 4.44
CA ARG A 376 24.85 -2.20 5.33
C ARG A 376 26.19 -2.17 4.60
N GLU A 377 26.25 -2.77 3.42
CA GLU A 377 27.51 -3.04 2.73
C GLU A 377 27.82 -2.00 1.65
N GLU A 378 26.80 -1.55 0.93
CA GLU A 378 26.94 -0.61 -0.19
C GLU A 378 26.45 0.81 0.14
N GLY A 379 25.82 1.01 1.30
CA GLY A 379 25.29 2.33 1.70
C GLY A 379 24.07 2.78 0.89
N LEU A 380 23.38 1.86 0.21
CA LEU A 380 22.23 2.16 -0.64
C LEU A 380 20.94 2.06 0.18
N LEU A 381 20.33 3.20 0.50
CA LEU A 381 19.11 3.31 1.31
C LEU A 381 17.83 2.96 0.54
N CYS A 382 17.77 1.73 0.03
CA CYS A 382 16.70 1.25 -0.83
C CYS A 382 15.63 0.41 -0.10
N GLY A 383 14.48 0.22 -0.73
CA GLY A 383 13.34 -0.56 -0.23
C GLY A 383 13.42 -2.07 -0.47
N GLY A 384 12.35 -2.78 -0.08
CA GLY A 384 12.28 -4.24 -0.12
C GLY A 384 12.44 -4.83 -1.52
N SER A 385 11.71 -4.34 -2.52
CA SER A 385 11.78 -4.85 -3.91
C SER A 385 13.17 -4.71 -4.55
N SER A 386 13.99 -3.77 -4.08
CA SER A 386 15.41 -3.66 -4.44
C SER A 386 16.21 -4.88 -3.97
N GLY A 387 15.89 -5.38 -2.78
CA GLY A 387 16.43 -6.62 -2.24
C GLY A 387 16.02 -7.85 -3.06
N SER A 388 14.76 -7.96 -3.48
CA SER A 388 14.31 -9.04 -4.38
C SER A 388 15.09 -9.03 -5.71
N ALA A 389 15.21 -7.85 -6.33
CA ALA A 389 15.95 -7.68 -7.57
C ALA A 389 17.43 -8.08 -7.41
N MET A 390 18.07 -7.66 -6.31
CA MET A 390 19.47 -7.99 -6.04
C MET A 390 19.67 -9.48 -5.69
N ALA A 391 18.76 -10.08 -4.94
CA ALA A 391 18.80 -11.51 -4.59
C ALA A 391 18.73 -12.39 -5.84
N ALA A 392 17.88 -12.02 -6.80
CA ALA A 392 17.84 -12.66 -8.11
C ALA A 392 19.13 -12.38 -8.91
N ALA A 393 19.61 -11.13 -8.90
CA ALA A 393 20.78 -10.72 -9.68
C ALA A 393 22.04 -11.48 -9.29
N VAL A 394 22.33 -11.64 -7.99
CA VAL A 394 23.53 -12.37 -7.54
C VAL A 394 23.52 -13.86 -7.89
N LYS A 395 22.33 -14.44 -8.08
CA LYS A 395 22.15 -15.82 -8.54
C LYS A 395 22.26 -15.93 -10.06
N MET A 396 21.60 -15.02 -10.79
CA MET A 396 21.57 -15.05 -12.25
C MET A 396 22.89 -14.61 -12.88
N ALA A 397 23.63 -13.70 -12.25
CA ALA A 397 24.89 -13.18 -12.73
C ALA A 397 26.06 -14.18 -12.60
N GLN A 398 25.88 -15.31 -11.90
CA GLN A 398 26.89 -16.39 -11.82
C GLN A 398 27.30 -16.94 -13.20
N GLN A 399 26.41 -16.82 -14.19
CA GLN A 399 26.66 -17.25 -15.56
C GLN A 399 27.46 -16.22 -16.39
N LEU A 400 27.72 -15.03 -15.84
CA LEU A 400 28.44 -13.97 -16.53
C LEU A 400 29.93 -14.05 -16.24
N GLU A 401 30.72 -13.71 -17.24
CA GLU A 401 32.18 -13.73 -17.21
C GLU A 401 32.76 -12.35 -16.88
N GLU A 402 34.08 -12.31 -16.67
CA GLU A 402 34.81 -11.05 -16.49
C GLU A 402 34.67 -10.16 -17.74
N GLY A 403 34.50 -8.85 -17.53
CA GLY A 403 34.25 -7.88 -18.60
C GLY A 403 32.78 -7.75 -19.03
N GLN A 404 31.90 -8.65 -18.60
CA GLN A 404 30.45 -8.50 -18.78
C GLN A 404 29.82 -7.61 -17.69
N ARG A 405 28.65 -7.05 -17.99
CA ARG A 405 27.95 -6.11 -17.12
C ARG A 405 26.50 -6.53 -16.83
N CYS A 406 26.13 -6.48 -15.55
CA CYS A 406 24.78 -6.68 -15.04
C CYS A 406 24.25 -5.40 -14.38
N VAL A 407 23.09 -4.92 -14.82
CA VAL A 407 22.39 -3.77 -14.21
C VAL A 407 21.17 -4.26 -13.42
N VAL A 408 21.03 -3.79 -12.19
CA VAL A 408 19.92 -4.09 -11.29
C VAL A 408 19.13 -2.83 -11.00
N ILE A 409 17.81 -2.87 -11.19
CA ILE A 409 16.93 -1.72 -10.87
C ILE A 409 16.60 -1.72 -9.37
N LEU A 410 16.87 -0.62 -8.67
CA LEU A 410 16.52 -0.42 -7.26
C LEU A 410 15.35 0.58 -7.16
N PRO A 411 14.09 0.12 -7.00
CA PRO A 411 12.92 0.93 -7.33
C PRO A 411 12.61 2.10 -6.39
N ASP A 412 12.79 1.95 -5.09
CA ASP A 412 12.33 2.93 -4.10
C ASP A 412 13.20 2.99 -2.84
N SER A 413 12.97 4.02 -2.03
CA SER A 413 13.79 4.32 -0.85
C SER A 413 13.31 3.58 0.41
N VAL A 414 14.19 3.54 1.42
CA VAL A 414 13.88 2.96 2.74
C VAL A 414 12.76 3.70 3.49
N ARG A 415 12.43 4.95 3.10
CA ARG A 415 11.40 5.80 3.74
C ARG A 415 10.08 5.07 3.96
N ASN A 416 9.67 4.28 2.97
CA ASN A 416 8.39 3.58 3.00
C ASN A 416 8.33 2.42 4.01
N TYR A 417 9.45 2.03 4.61
CA TYR A 417 9.62 0.76 5.32
C TYR A 417 10.29 0.90 6.68
N MET A 418 10.32 2.11 7.25
CA MET A 418 11.01 2.42 8.51
C MET A 418 10.56 1.52 9.66
N SER A 419 9.26 1.25 9.77
CA SER A 419 8.66 0.37 10.78
C SER A 419 8.56 -1.11 10.37
N LYS A 420 8.97 -1.46 9.14
CA LYS A 420 8.94 -2.83 8.58
C LYS A 420 10.34 -3.45 8.57
N PHE A 421 10.85 -3.86 7.41
CA PHE A 421 12.09 -4.64 7.30
C PHE A 421 13.34 -3.95 7.87
N LEU A 422 13.32 -2.62 7.99
CA LEU A 422 14.40 -1.87 8.63
C LEU A 422 14.48 -2.13 10.15
N CYS A 423 13.33 -2.45 10.76
CA CYS A 423 13.20 -2.78 12.17
C CYS A 423 13.58 -4.25 12.42
N ASP A 424 14.61 -4.48 13.26
CA ASP A 424 15.04 -5.83 13.67
C ASP A 424 13.91 -6.64 14.29
N GLN A 425 13.12 -5.99 15.14
CA GLN A 425 12.01 -6.65 15.80
C GLN A 425 10.97 -7.14 14.79
N TRP A 426 10.61 -6.32 13.80
CA TRP A 426 9.70 -6.73 12.72
C TRP A 426 10.25 -7.94 11.95
N MET A 427 11.55 -7.92 11.64
CA MET A 427 12.22 -9.02 10.95
C MET A 427 12.20 -10.32 11.77
N CYS A 428 12.38 -10.25 13.08
CA CYS A 428 12.28 -11.42 13.96
C CYS A 428 10.83 -11.94 14.07
N GLU A 429 9.85 -11.04 14.25
CA GLU A 429 8.43 -11.40 14.36
C GLU A 429 7.93 -12.14 13.13
N LYS A 430 8.38 -11.71 11.94
CA LYS A 430 8.07 -12.34 10.67
C LYS A 430 8.95 -13.57 10.37
N GLY A 431 9.91 -13.91 11.25
CA GLY A 431 10.80 -15.06 11.09
C GLY A 431 11.86 -14.90 9.99
N PHE A 432 12.12 -13.67 9.54
CA PHE A 432 13.12 -13.38 8.50
C PHE A 432 14.53 -13.19 9.05
N LEU A 433 14.67 -12.85 10.34
CA LEU A 433 15.93 -12.71 11.06
C LEU A 433 15.93 -13.60 12.30
N GLU A 434 17.07 -14.24 12.58
CA GLU A 434 17.31 -14.87 13.87
C GLU A 434 17.60 -13.79 14.91
N CYS A 435 16.76 -13.69 15.94
CA CYS A 435 16.91 -12.68 16.97
C CYS A 435 18.20 -12.89 17.79
N PRO A 436 19.22 -12.01 17.70
CA PRO A 436 20.48 -12.23 18.38
C PRO A 436 20.34 -11.97 19.88
N ASN A 437 20.76 -12.93 20.71
CA ASN A 437 21.03 -12.75 22.14
C ASN A 437 20.01 -11.92 22.93
N GLU A 438 18.75 -12.36 22.99
CA GLU A 438 18.07 -12.24 24.27
C GLU A 438 18.70 -13.30 25.17
N ILE A 439 19.26 -12.91 26.32
CA ILE A 439 19.35 -13.82 27.46
C ILE A 439 17.93 -14.32 27.60
N LYS A 440 17.64 -15.51 27.09
CA LYS A 440 16.29 -16.07 27.11
C LYS A 440 15.99 -16.29 28.58
N PRO A 441 15.12 -15.47 29.19
CA PRO A 441 14.77 -15.68 30.58
C PRO A 441 14.19 -17.08 30.74
N TRP A 442 14.19 -17.61 31.96
CA TRP A 442 13.80 -18.98 32.26
C TRP A 442 12.42 -19.37 31.66
N TRP A 443 11.52 -18.41 31.50
CA TRP A 443 10.18 -18.59 30.95
C TRP A 443 10.10 -18.60 29.42
N TRP A 444 11.15 -18.20 28.70
CA TRP A 444 11.12 -17.92 27.26
C TRP A 444 10.61 -19.08 26.40
N ASN A 445 11.09 -20.30 26.67
CA ASN A 445 10.76 -21.49 25.89
C ASN A 445 9.51 -22.22 26.41
N LEU A 446 8.85 -21.71 27.46
CA LEU A 446 7.62 -22.31 27.97
C LEU A 446 6.48 -22.10 26.98
N ALA A 447 5.57 -23.07 26.89
CA ALA A 447 4.41 -22.97 26.02
C ALA A 447 3.39 -21.96 26.57
N VAL A 448 2.73 -21.23 25.68
CA VAL A 448 1.67 -20.25 26.01
C VAL A 448 0.55 -20.87 26.85
N LYS A 449 0.27 -22.17 26.68
CA LYS A 449 -0.67 -22.94 27.51
C LYS A 449 -0.42 -22.81 29.03
N ARG A 450 0.81 -22.51 29.48
CA ARG A 450 1.14 -22.33 30.91
C ARG A 450 0.58 -21.06 31.54
N LEU A 451 0.10 -20.08 30.75
CA LEU A 451 -0.50 -18.86 31.30
C LEU A 451 -1.83 -19.09 32.03
N HIS A 452 -2.45 -20.28 31.91
CA HIS A 452 -3.72 -20.64 32.56
C HIS A 452 -4.77 -19.52 32.48
N LEU A 453 -5.01 -19.04 31.26
CA LEU A 453 -5.89 -17.90 31.02
C LEU A 453 -7.34 -18.21 31.44
N SER A 454 -8.03 -17.16 31.89
CA SER A 454 -9.45 -17.23 32.19
C SER A 454 -10.29 -17.41 30.92
N THR A 455 -11.52 -17.89 31.08
CA THR A 455 -12.47 -18.06 29.98
C THR A 455 -12.65 -16.76 29.19
N PRO A 456 -12.53 -16.79 27.85
CA PRO A 456 -12.58 -15.58 27.05
C PRO A 456 -13.98 -14.98 27.03
N LEU A 457 -14.06 -13.67 27.23
CA LEU A 457 -15.24 -12.89 26.88
C LEU A 457 -15.31 -12.76 25.35
N THR A 458 -16.43 -13.15 24.75
CA THR A 458 -16.69 -13.01 23.31
C THR A 458 -18.01 -12.26 23.09
N PHE A 459 -18.13 -11.58 21.95
CA PHE A 459 -19.37 -10.90 21.55
C PHE A 459 -19.92 -11.48 20.24
N ALA A 460 -21.25 -11.52 20.13
CA ALA A 460 -21.91 -11.78 18.85
C ALA A 460 -21.88 -10.53 17.96
N PRO A 461 -21.82 -10.68 16.62
CA PRO A 461 -21.64 -9.54 15.69
C PRO A 461 -22.77 -8.51 15.76
N PHE A 462 -23.98 -8.93 16.08
CA PHE A 462 -25.17 -8.06 16.06
C PHE A 462 -25.39 -7.27 17.35
N LEU A 463 -24.50 -7.37 18.35
CA LEU A 463 -24.56 -6.52 19.54
C LEU A 463 -24.31 -5.06 19.17
N SER A 464 -25.01 -4.14 19.85
CA SER A 464 -24.78 -2.71 19.66
C SER A 464 -23.51 -2.24 20.36
N CYS A 465 -22.83 -1.23 19.78
CA CYS A 465 -21.64 -0.60 20.36
C CYS A 465 -21.86 -0.16 21.82
N GLN A 466 -23.03 0.41 22.13
CA GLN A 466 -23.38 0.82 23.49
C GLN A 466 -23.39 -0.36 24.49
N LYS A 467 -23.97 -1.50 24.11
CA LYS A 467 -24.01 -2.69 24.96
C LYS A 467 -22.61 -3.27 25.15
N VAL A 468 -21.81 -3.30 24.10
CA VAL A 468 -20.41 -3.75 24.14
C VAL A 468 -19.60 -2.89 25.10
N ILE A 469 -19.67 -1.55 25.00
CA ILE A 469 -18.98 -0.62 25.92
C ILE A 469 -19.39 -0.90 27.37
N ARG A 470 -20.68 -1.11 27.63
CA ARG A 470 -21.18 -1.38 28.98
C ARG A 470 -20.60 -2.67 29.55
N ILE A 471 -20.65 -3.76 28.78
CA ILE A 471 -20.15 -5.07 29.22
C ILE A 471 -18.63 -5.03 29.43
N LEU A 472 -17.87 -4.40 28.52
CA LEU A 472 -16.42 -4.22 28.66
C LEU A 472 -16.07 -3.49 29.96
N ARG A 473 -16.78 -2.40 30.29
CA ARG A 473 -16.59 -1.68 31.56
C ARG A 473 -16.98 -2.52 32.78
N GLU A 474 -18.14 -3.17 32.76
CA GLU A 474 -18.64 -4.00 33.87
C GLU A 474 -17.70 -5.18 34.18
N LYS A 475 -17.09 -5.75 33.14
CA LYS A 475 -16.18 -6.88 33.25
C LYS A 475 -14.71 -6.47 33.34
N ALA A 476 -14.40 -5.17 33.32
CA ALA A 476 -13.05 -4.61 33.33
C ALA A 476 -12.14 -5.17 32.21
N PHE A 477 -12.68 -5.33 31.00
CA PHE A 477 -11.91 -5.67 29.80
C PHE A 477 -11.84 -4.46 28.86
N ASP A 478 -10.69 -4.25 28.23
CA ASP A 478 -10.51 -3.16 27.24
C ASP A 478 -10.88 -3.59 25.81
N GLN A 479 -11.01 -4.90 25.59
CA GLN A 479 -11.23 -5.50 24.28
C GLN A 479 -11.83 -6.90 24.38
N ALA A 480 -12.46 -7.34 23.29
CA ALA A 480 -12.93 -8.71 23.16
C ALA A 480 -13.04 -9.17 21.69
N PRO A 481 -12.89 -10.47 21.42
CA PRO A 481 -13.18 -11.06 20.12
C PRO A 481 -14.68 -11.07 19.81
N VAL A 482 -15.00 -10.80 18.55
CA VAL A 482 -16.33 -10.91 17.98
C VAL A 482 -16.40 -12.19 17.16
N VAL A 483 -17.33 -13.08 17.52
CA VAL A 483 -17.45 -14.44 16.99
C VAL A 483 -18.88 -14.64 16.50
N ASN A 484 -19.05 -15.25 15.32
CA ASN A 484 -20.37 -15.57 14.80
C ASN A 484 -20.95 -16.85 15.43
N GLU A 485 -22.17 -17.22 15.03
CA GLU A 485 -22.87 -18.41 15.55
C GLU A 485 -22.18 -19.72 15.17
N SER A 486 -21.39 -19.76 14.08
CA SER A 486 -20.59 -20.92 13.69
C SER A 486 -19.29 -21.06 14.48
N GLY A 487 -18.91 -20.05 15.27
CA GLY A 487 -17.67 -20.03 16.05
C GLY A 487 -16.47 -19.41 15.32
N GLU A 488 -16.68 -18.83 14.14
CA GLU A 488 -15.64 -18.14 13.38
C GLU A 488 -15.36 -16.74 13.95
N ILE A 489 -14.07 -16.42 14.04
CA ILE A 489 -13.59 -15.14 14.57
C ILE A 489 -13.70 -14.09 13.47
N LEU A 490 -14.63 -13.15 13.61
CA LEU A 490 -14.84 -12.07 12.65
C LEU A 490 -13.85 -10.91 12.84
N GLY A 491 -13.37 -10.72 14.06
CA GLY A 491 -12.44 -9.67 14.42
C GLY A 491 -12.38 -9.40 15.92
N MET A 492 -11.69 -8.33 16.29
CA MET A 492 -11.61 -7.82 17.66
C MET A 492 -12.35 -6.49 17.77
N VAL A 493 -12.99 -6.22 18.90
CA VAL A 493 -13.49 -4.88 19.24
C VAL A 493 -12.69 -4.31 20.40
N THR A 494 -12.30 -3.05 20.32
CA THR A 494 -11.63 -2.32 21.40
C THR A 494 -12.40 -1.04 21.71
N LEU A 495 -12.29 -0.52 22.94
CA LEU A 495 -12.87 0.78 23.27
C LEU A 495 -12.33 1.90 22.36
N GLY A 496 -11.06 1.81 21.97
CA GLY A 496 -10.42 2.73 21.04
C GLY A 496 -10.99 2.67 19.62
N SER A 497 -11.25 1.47 19.08
CA SER A 497 -11.82 1.34 17.73
C SER A 497 -13.24 1.89 17.64
N ILE A 498 -14.06 1.65 18.68
CA ILE A 498 -15.40 2.23 18.79
C ILE A 498 -15.28 3.76 18.89
N LEU A 499 -14.40 4.28 19.75
CA LEU A 499 -14.23 5.72 19.96
C LEU A 499 -13.80 6.43 18.66
N SER A 500 -12.79 5.92 17.98
CA SER A 500 -12.31 6.48 16.70
C SER A 500 -13.43 6.51 15.67
N SER A 501 -14.18 5.41 15.54
CA SER A 501 -15.24 5.31 14.53
C SER A 501 -16.45 6.21 14.83
N VAL A 502 -16.75 6.43 16.13
CA VAL A 502 -17.79 7.36 16.57
C VAL A 502 -17.35 8.82 16.38
N GLN A 503 -16.09 9.15 16.73
CA GLN A 503 -15.53 10.50 16.56
C GLN A 503 -15.47 10.92 15.08
N GLU A 504 -15.14 9.98 14.20
CA GLU A 504 -15.13 10.18 12.75
C GLU A 504 -16.54 10.19 12.13
N GLY A 505 -17.60 10.02 12.94
CA GLY A 505 -18.99 10.03 12.47
C GLY A 505 -19.40 8.82 11.63
N LYS A 506 -18.57 7.77 11.57
CA LYS A 506 -18.82 6.58 10.73
C LYS A 506 -19.92 5.68 11.28
N VAL A 507 -20.19 5.74 12.58
CA VAL A 507 -21.07 4.79 13.29
C VAL A 507 -21.72 5.46 14.49
N LYS A 508 -22.97 5.12 14.77
CA LYS A 508 -23.68 5.52 15.98
C LYS A 508 -23.51 4.46 17.07
N LEU A 509 -23.67 4.85 18.33
CA LEU A 509 -23.59 3.92 19.47
C LEU A 509 -24.70 2.84 19.45
N SER A 510 -25.80 3.09 18.74
CA SER A 510 -26.88 2.13 18.49
C SER A 510 -26.51 1.02 17.51
N ASP A 511 -25.50 1.27 16.67
CA ASP A 511 -25.21 0.42 15.52
C ASP A 511 -24.42 -0.83 15.95
N SER A 512 -24.39 -1.82 15.06
CA SER A 512 -23.79 -3.12 15.30
C SER A 512 -22.26 -3.04 15.41
N VAL A 513 -21.70 -3.82 16.35
CA VAL A 513 -20.25 -3.93 16.55
C VAL A 513 -19.52 -4.53 15.34
N SER A 514 -20.23 -5.26 14.47
CA SER A 514 -19.67 -5.77 13.22
C SER A 514 -19.13 -4.67 12.28
N MET A 515 -19.57 -3.43 12.45
CA MET A 515 -19.12 -2.27 11.67
C MET A 515 -17.79 -1.67 12.16
N VAL A 516 -17.32 -2.03 13.36
CA VAL A 516 -16.15 -1.44 14.04
C VAL A 516 -15.08 -2.47 14.40
N LEU A 517 -15.08 -3.58 13.67
CA LEU A 517 -14.15 -4.69 13.90
C LEU A 517 -12.73 -4.29 13.49
N CYS A 518 -11.80 -4.44 14.43
CA CYS A 518 -10.38 -4.50 14.15
C CYS A 518 -10.04 -5.89 13.61
N LYS A 519 -9.63 -5.96 12.35
CA LYS A 519 -9.17 -7.20 11.69
C LYS A 519 -7.67 -7.44 11.83
N ASP A 520 -6.91 -6.38 12.15
CA ASP A 520 -5.47 -6.46 12.42
C ASP A 520 -5.23 -6.89 13.87
N PHE A 521 -5.27 -8.20 14.11
CA PHE A 521 -4.85 -8.81 15.36
C PHE A 521 -3.95 -10.01 15.09
N ILE A 522 -3.02 -10.25 16.01
CA ILE A 522 -2.10 -11.39 15.89
C ILE A 522 -2.70 -12.58 16.62
N GLN A 523 -2.78 -13.71 15.91
CA GLN A 523 -3.14 -14.99 16.50
C GLN A 523 -1.90 -15.71 17.02
N VAL A 524 -2.04 -16.31 18.20
CA VAL A 524 -1.02 -17.13 18.85
C VAL A 524 -1.64 -18.48 19.18
N TYR A 525 -0.86 -19.55 19.05
CA TYR A 525 -1.32 -20.90 19.33
C TYR A 525 -0.90 -21.36 20.72
N LEU A 526 -1.65 -22.29 21.32
CA LEU A 526 -1.30 -22.88 22.63
C LEU A 526 0.10 -23.52 22.67
N THR A 527 0.60 -23.96 21.53
CA THR A 527 1.90 -24.59 21.32
C THR A 527 3.04 -23.59 21.06
N ASP A 528 2.73 -22.33 20.80
CA ASP A 528 3.75 -21.28 20.68
C ASP A 528 4.46 -21.07 22.03
N ASN A 529 5.69 -20.57 21.98
CA ASN A 529 6.45 -20.26 23.19
C ASN A 529 6.18 -18.83 23.70
N LEU A 530 6.36 -18.60 25.01
CA LEU A 530 6.15 -17.31 25.66
C LEU A 530 7.11 -16.22 25.14
N GLY A 531 8.28 -16.60 24.61
CA GLY A 531 9.18 -15.67 23.94
C GLY A 531 8.57 -15.04 22.68
N LYS A 532 8.00 -15.86 21.80
CA LYS A 532 7.24 -15.41 20.62
C LYS A 532 6.10 -14.47 21.04
N LEU A 533 5.35 -14.85 22.08
CA LEU A 533 4.29 -14.02 22.64
C LEU A 533 4.83 -12.68 23.17
N SER A 534 5.95 -12.68 23.92
CA SER A 534 6.60 -11.46 24.43
C SER A 534 6.97 -10.50 23.30
N CYS A 535 7.55 -11.02 22.21
CA CYS A 535 7.86 -10.21 21.03
C CYS A 535 6.61 -9.57 20.42
N ILE A 536 5.53 -10.33 20.27
CA ILE A 536 4.24 -9.82 19.77
C ILE A 536 3.70 -8.71 20.68
N LEU A 537 3.73 -8.92 22.00
CA LEU A 537 3.18 -7.98 23.00
C LEU A 537 3.99 -6.69 23.16
N LYS A 538 5.24 -6.63 22.66
CA LYS A 538 6.02 -5.38 22.60
C LYS A 538 5.46 -4.38 21.57
N ARG A 539 4.70 -4.83 20.56
CA ARG A 539 4.12 -3.97 19.50
C ARG A 539 2.61 -3.93 19.49
N HIS A 540 2.00 -5.04 19.89
CA HIS A 540 0.55 -5.17 19.97
C HIS A 540 0.15 -5.17 21.43
N ASN A 541 -0.88 -4.40 21.76
CA ASN A 541 -1.40 -4.36 23.13
C ASN A 541 -1.93 -5.74 23.58
N PHE A 542 -2.22 -6.63 22.62
CA PHE A 542 -2.73 -7.96 22.88
C PHE A 542 -2.45 -8.95 21.75
N ALA A 543 -2.59 -10.24 22.07
CA ALA A 543 -2.62 -11.35 21.12
C ALA A 543 -3.84 -12.22 21.37
N LEU A 544 -4.46 -12.75 20.31
CA LEU A 544 -5.59 -13.66 20.42
C LEU A 544 -5.08 -15.11 20.46
N LEU A 545 -5.34 -15.80 21.57
CA LEU A 545 -4.97 -17.20 21.72
C LEU A 545 -6.03 -18.09 21.08
N VAL A 546 -5.63 -18.85 20.07
CA VAL A 546 -6.50 -19.75 19.32
C VAL A 546 -6.04 -21.20 19.42
N HIS A 547 -6.99 -22.11 19.23
CA HIS A 547 -6.73 -23.53 19.07
C HIS A 547 -7.58 -24.09 17.94
N ASP A 548 -6.93 -24.79 17.02
CA ASP A 548 -7.61 -25.48 15.94
C ASP A 548 -8.24 -26.76 16.49
N HIS A 549 -9.52 -26.96 16.21
CA HIS A 549 -10.21 -28.22 16.47
C HIS A 549 -10.88 -28.72 15.19
N THR A 550 -10.86 -30.04 15.04
CA THR A 550 -11.47 -30.71 13.89
C THR A 550 -12.83 -31.22 14.31
N LYS A 551 -13.90 -30.66 13.74
CA LYS A 551 -15.27 -31.14 13.95
C LYS A 551 -15.75 -31.87 12.70
N TYR A 552 -16.33 -33.06 12.88
CA TYR A 552 -17.04 -33.75 11.81
C TYR A 552 -18.49 -33.27 11.82
N GLU A 553 -18.98 -32.80 10.67
CA GLU A 553 -20.39 -32.47 10.50
C GLU A 553 -21.22 -33.73 10.22
N ALA A 554 -22.55 -33.60 10.28
CA ALA A 554 -23.48 -34.73 10.16
C ALA A 554 -23.40 -35.46 8.81
N ASP A 555 -22.82 -34.82 7.79
CA ASP A 555 -22.57 -35.38 6.45
C ASP A 555 -21.19 -36.07 6.31
N GLY A 556 -20.41 -36.14 7.39
CA GLY A 556 -19.07 -36.71 7.40
C GLY A 556 -17.97 -35.77 6.90
N SER A 557 -18.32 -34.53 6.51
CA SER A 557 -17.33 -33.52 6.13
C SER A 557 -16.55 -33.03 7.36
N VAL A 558 -15.26 -32.76 7.13
CA VAL A 558 -14.37 -32.21 8.15
C VAL A 558 -14.42 -30.69 8.09
N CYS A 559 -14.91 -30.06 9.14
CA CYS A 559 -14.88 -28.62 9.30
C CYS A 559 -13.77 -28.27 10.32
N PRO A 560 -12.61 -27.74 9.87
CA PRO A 560 -11.63 -27.16 10.79
C PRO A 560 -12.24 -25.89 11.39
N ARG A 561 -12.22 -25.78 12.72
CA ARG A 561 -12.78 -24.64 13.44
C ARG A 561 -11.74 -24.09 14.41
N GLN A 562 -11.67 -22.78 14.52
CA GLN A 562 -10.80 -22.11 15.47
C GLN A 562 -11.58 -21.72 16.72
N MET A 563 -11.14 -22.17 17.89
CA MET A 563 -11.71 -21.72 19.15
C MET A 563 -10.82 -20.65 19.77
N VAL A 564 -11.44 -19.57 20.22
CA VAL A 564 -10.79 -18.58 21.07
C VAL A 564 -10.61 -19.20 22.45
N PHE A 565 -9.37 -19.22 22.93
CA PHE A 565 -9.01 -19.65 24.30
C PHE A 565 -8.79 -18.47 25.24
N GLY A 566 -8.43 -17.30 24.72
CA GLY A 566 -8.12 -16.14 25.54
C GLY A 566 -7.65 -14.95 24.72
N VAL A 567 -7.71 -13.78 25.34
CA VAL A 567 -6.94 -12.61 24.90
C VAL A 567 -5.79 -12.48 25.87
N VAL A 568 -4.57 -12.38 25.35
CA VAL A 568 -3.36 -12.27 26.16
C VAL A 568 -2.78 -10.88 26.03
N THR A 569 -2.42 -10.27 27.16
CA THR A 569 -1.82 -8.95 27.24
C THR A 569 -0.44 -9.01 27.90
N ALA A 570 0.32 -7.92 27.84
CA ALA A 570 1.60 -7.80 28.54
C ALA A 570 1.44 -7.98 30.07
N ILE A 571 0.27 -7.64 30.63
CA ILE A 571 -0.04 -7.81 32.05
C ILE A 571 -0.13 -9.30 32.40
N ASP A 572 -0.77 -10.11 31.55
CA ASP A 572 -0.89 -11.56 31.78
C ASP A 572 0.48 -12.25 31.78
N LEU A 573 1.35 -11.87 30.84
CA LEU A 573 2.72 -12.37 30.78
C LEU A 573 3.52 -11.91 32.01
N LEU A 574 3.40 -10.64 32.42
CA LEU A 574 4.09 -10.12 33.61
C LEU A 574 3.60 -10.79 34.90
N ASN A 575 2.30 -11.01 35.05
CA ASN A 575 1.72 -11.74 36.18
C ASN A 575 2.24 -13.18 36.23
N PHE A 576 2.34 -13.86 35.09
CA PHE A 576 2.93 -15.20 35.03
C PHE A 576 4.40 -15.19 35.46
N ILE A 577 5.20 -14.26 34.94
CA ILE A 577 6.63 -14.14 35.27
C ILE A 577 6.78 -13.90 36.78
N THR A 578 6.10 -12.90 37.33
CA THR A 578 6.20 -12.52 38.75
C THR A 578 5.69 -13.59 39.72
N THR A 579 4.65 -14.35 39.36
CA THR A 579 4.14 -15.44 40.21
C THR A 579 5.05 -16.66 40.28
N HIS A 580 5.88 -16.87 39.25
CA HIS A 580 6.75 -18.03 39.12
C HIS A 580 8.25 -17.69 39.28
N GLU A 581 8.57 -16.41 39.43
CA GLU A 581 9.92 -15.93 39.71
C GLU A 581 10.35 -16.43 41.10
N GLY A 582 11.29 -17.39 41.10
CA GLY A 582 11.81 -18.04 42.32
C GLY A 582 11.29 -19.46 42.60
N GLN A 583 10.37 -20.01 41.79
CA GLN A 583 9.87 -21.39 41.98
C GLN A 583 10.65 -22.47 41.21
N ASP A 584 11.50 -22.09 40.24
CA ASP A 584 12.34 -23.02 39.48
C ASP A 584 13.80 -22.55 39.43
N HIS A 585 14.55 -22.80 40.51
CA HIS A 585 16.00 -23.05 40.42
C HIS A 585 16.24 -24.56 40.58
N PRO A 586 16.31 -25.34 39.50
CA PRO A 586 17.10 -26.57 39.56
C PRO A 586 18.57 -26.13 39.60
N GLN A 587 19.25 -26.37 40.72
CA GLN A 587 20.70 -26.52 40.70
C GLN A 587 21.01 -27.73 39.81
N SER A 588 21.54 -27.52 38.61
CA SER A 588 22.67 -28.26 38.06
C SER A 588 23.22 -27.60 36.80
#